data_AF-A0A6C0E2H7-F1
#
_entry.id   AF-A0A6C0E2H7-F1
#
_cell.length_a   1.000
_cell.length_b   1.000
_cell.length_c   1.000
_cell.angle_alpha   90.00
_cell.angle_beta   90.00
_cell.angle_gamma   90.00
#
_symmetry.space_group_name_H-M   'P 1'
#
loop_
_entity.id
_entity.type
_entity.pdbx_description
1 polymer ?
#
loop_
_entity_poly.entity_id
_entity_poly.type
_entity_poly.pdbx_seq_one_letter_code
_entity_poly.pdbx_strand_id
1 'polypeptide(L)'
;MIKVNNKSFQTHFVYLFIAICILIAVIIGYVCVKNTTTSHELNRTKHDKANTIEFVISRYNEDLQWTTEYPFNQHKYIVYNKGGSNEDYVKTNVLRSYNIRNEGKCDHTYVYHIVHHYHNLADIVVFLPGCINECYFKFSKAKILLDLIQKYNEAFFIVDYYTKSNILDEYYYFKVDDYKSMSQSNLAKNEDIQFRKSKIRPYGKWYQMNFDYDIQHVSLFGIMSVNKKDIYNHDKQYYYQFMKSLEGAINDELSHYFEKSWEAIFYPLKNTYVLYYTNTITNIISKIVVNYIHLYKDKYAMDLSSSPTTGPMLWNMIYFINNNTYLNYNIRLINL
;
A
#
# COMPACT_ATOMS: atom_id res chain seq x y z
N MET A 1 42.14 -26.48 21.82
CA MET A 1 41.49 -26.72 20.52
C MET A 1 40.43 -27.80 20.73
N ILE A 2 39.15 -27.44 20.87
CA ILE A 2 38.07 -28.40 21.15
C ILE A 2 37.63 -29.01 19.82
N LYS A 3 37.87 -30.32 19.63
CA LYS A 3 37.32 -31.07 18.48
C LYS A 3 35.83 -31.26 18.69
N VAL A 4 35.01 -30.41 18.09
CA VAL A 4 33.56 -30.61 18.03
C VAL A 4 33.27 -31.84 17.18
N ASN A 5 32.48 -32.77 17.70
CA ASN A 5 32.18 -34.05 17.07
C ASN A 5 31.21 -33.85 15.89
N ASN A 6 31.74 -33.85 14.67
CA ASN A 6 31.04 -33.53 13.42
C ASN A 6 29.76 -34.36 13.16
N LYS A 7 29.65 -35.56 13.74
CA LYS A 7 28.46 -36.42 13.56
C LYS A 7 27.20 -35.84 14.17
N SER A 8 27.29 -35.21 15.35
CA SER A 8 26.12 -34.63 16.02
C SER A 8 25.53 -33.47 15.19
N PHE A 9 26.40 -32.63 14.62
CA PHE A 9 25.98 -31.48 13.82
C PHE A 9 25.21 -31.89 12.55
N GLN A 10 25.69 -32.91 11.84
CA GLN A 10 25.01 -33.43 10.65
C GLN A 10 23.61 -33.95 10.96
N THR A 11 23.45 -34.67 12.06
CA THR A 11 22.15 -35.21 12.47
C THR A 11 21.14 -34.10 12.81
N HIS A 12 21.56 -33.04 13.50
CA HIS A 12 20.68 -31.90 13.81
C HIS A 12 20.25 -31.15 12.55
N PHE A 13 21.15 -30.99 11.58
CA PHE A 13 20.83 -30.34 10.31
C PHE A 13 19.78 -31.12 9.50
N VAL A 14 19.88 -32.46 9.47
CA VAL A 14 18.89 -33.32 8.81
C VAL A 14 17.52 -33.20 9.46
N TYR A 15 17.44 -33.22 10.81
CA TYR A 15 16.16 -33.05 11.50
C TYR A 15 15.54 -31.67 11.26
N LEU A 16 16.35 -30.61 11.25
CA LEU A 16 15.87 -29.26 10.94
C LEU A 16 15.33 -29.19 9.51
N PHE A 17 16.04 -29.77 8.54
CA PHE A 17 15.61 -29.82 7.16
C PHE A 17 14.27 -30.57 7.01
N ILE A 18 14.14 -31.74 7.64
CA ILE A 18 12.89 -32.52 7.64
C ILE A 18 11.74 -31.71 8.26
N ALA A 19 11.98 -31.03 9.39
CA ALA A 19 10.98 -30.19 10.02
C ALA A 19 10.53 -29.03 9.11
N ILE A 20 11.46 -28.41 8.39
CA ILE A 20 11.15 -27.37 7.40
C ILE A 20 10.32 -27.95 6.25
N CYS A 21 10.67 -29.12 5.72
CA CYS A 21 9.90 -29.78 4.65
C CYS A 21 8.48 -30.14 5.10
N ILE A 22 8.31 -30.66 6.32
CA ILE A 22 6.98 -30.96 6.89
C ILE A 22 6.17 -29.67 7.04
N LEU A 23 6.78 -28.60 7.56
CA LEU A 23 6.11 -27.31 7.70
C LEU A 23 5.66 -26.76 6.34
N ILE A 24 6.52 -26.83 5.31
CA ILE A 24 6.17 -26.42 3.94
C ILE A 24 5.00 -27.27 3.41
N ALA A 25 5.02 -28.60 3.60
CA ALA A 25 3.96 -29.48 3.15
C ALA A 25 2.61 -29.20 3.86
N VAL A 26 2.64 -28.92 5.16
CA VAL A 26 1.45 -28.53 5.95
C VAL A 26 0.91 -27.19 5.46
N ILE A 27 1.79 -26.22 5.18
CA ILE A 27 1.41 -24.92 4.62
C ILE A 27 0.74 -25.09 3.25
N ILE A 28 1.34 -25.90 2.35
CA ILE A 28 0.76 -26.20 1.04
C ILE A 28 -0.61 -26.88 1.18
N GLY A 29 -0.71 -27.91 2.03
CA GLY A 29 -1.97 -28.62 2.28
C GLY A 29 -3.07 -27.70 2.82
N TYR A 30 -2.74 -26.84 3.79
CA TYR A 30 -3.66 -25.85 4.34
C TYR A 30 -4.14 -24.86 3.27
N VAL A 31 -3.22 -24.36 2.44
CA VAL A 31 -3.55 -23.47 1.31
C VAL A 31 -4.50 -24.14 0.33
N CYS A 32 -4.21 -25.38 -0.07
CA CYS A 32 -5.04 -26.13 -1.01
C CYS A 32 -6.46 -26.33 -0.47
N VAL A 33 -6.62 -26.69 0.81
CA VAL A 33 -7.94 -26.89 1.44
C VAL A 33 -8.69 -25.57 1.64
N LYS A 34 -8.02 -24.49 2.01
CA LYS A 34 -8.68 -23.18 2.16
C LYS A 34 -9.11 -22.60 0.81
N ASN A 35 -8.34 -22.83 -0.25
CA ASN A 35 -8.66 -22.35 -1.59
C ASN A 35 -9.89 -23.02 -2.19
N THR A 36 -10.30 -24.20 -1.73
CA THR A 36 -11.55 -24.84 -2.17
C THR A 36 -12.79 -24.35 -1.42
N THR A 37 -12.64 -23.61 -0.31
CA THR A 37 -13.76 -23.36 0.62
C THR A 37 -14.23 -21.90 0.71
N THR A 38 -13.64 -20.95 -0.02
CA THR A 38 -13.99 -19.51 0.15
C THR A 38 -14.04 -18.70 -1.15
N SER A 39 -14.62 -19.25 -2.22
CA SER A 39 -15.27 -18.39 -3.22
C SER A 39 -16.69 -18.08 -2.73
N HIS A 40 -16.82 -17.12 -1.80
CA HIS A 40 -18.05 -16.35 -1.78
C HIS A 40 -18.06 -15.58 -3.10
N GLU A 41 -18.68 -16.17 -4.12
CA GLU A 41 -18.99 -15.43 -5.34
C GLU A 41 -19.75 -14.18 -4.89
N LEU A 42 -19.28 -13.03 -5.38
CA LEU A 42 -20.03 -11.78 -5.32
C LEU A 42 -21.37 -12.04 -6.02
N ASN A 43 -22.37 -12.47 -5.25
CA ASN A 43 -23.75 -12.64 -5.67
C ASN A 43 -24.39 -11.26 -5.85
N ARG A 44 -23.79 -10.43 -6.70
CA ARG A 44 -24.42 -9.21 -7.20
C ARG A 44 -24.91 -9.47 -8.61
N THR A 45 -26.20 -9.23 -8.76
CA THR A 45 -26.86 -9.04 -10.06
C THR A 45 -26.02 -8.09 -10.90
N LYS A 46 -25.62 -8.55 -12.10
CA LYS A 46 -24.92 -7.78 -13.12
C LYS A 46 -25.44 -6.33 -13.12
N HIS A 47 -24.60 -5.36 -12.77
CA HIS A 47 -24.96 -3.97 -13.01
C HIS A 47 -25.03 -3.75 -14.52
N ASP A 48 -26.18 -3.29 -15.02
CA ASP A 48 -26.43 -3.11 -16.46
C ASP A 48 -25.57 -2.02 -17.10
N LYS A 49 -24.90 -1.18 -16.30
CA LYS A 49 -24.01 -0.11 -16.78
C LYS A 49 -22.58 -0.35 -16.30
N ALA A 50 -21.64 -0.35 -17.24
CA ALA A 50 -20.22 -0.38 -16.93
C ALA A 50 -19.80 0.94 -16.25
N ASN A 51 -19.16 0.83 -15.07
CA ASN A 51 -18.51 1.94 -14.39
C ASN A 51 -17.39 2.54 -15.26
N THR A 52 -17.27 3.86 -15.28
CA THR A 52 -16.09 4.53 -15.84
C THR A 52 -14.91 4.41 -14.87
N ILE A 53 -13.71 4.15 -15.38
CA ILE A 53 -12.50 3.97 -14.59
C ILE A 53 -11.45 5.00 -15.02
N GLU A 54 -10.88 5.70 -14.06
CA GLU A 54 -9.82 6.69 -14.26
C GLU A 54 -8.58 6.31 -13.46
N PHE A 55 -7.42 6.28 -14.11
CA PHE A 55 -6.14 5.99 -13.47
C PHE A 55 -5.31 7.27 -13.34
N VAL A 56 -4.94 7.60 -12.11
CA VAL A 56 -4.20 8.80 -11.72
C VAL A 56 -2.80 8.41 -11.26
N ILE A 57 -1.78 8.83 -12.00
CA ILE A 57 -0.37 8.58 -11.68
C ILE A 57 0.27 9.84 -11.10
N SER A 58 0.87 9.73 -9.91
CA SER A 58 1.76 10.76 -9.37
C SER A 58 3.21 10.47 -9.75
N ARG A 59 3.70 11.13 -10.80
CA ARG A 59 5.08 10.96 -11.31
C ARG A 59 5.97 12.12 -10.83
N TYR A 60 7.18 11.84 -10.36
CA TYR A 60 8.24 12.84 -10.20
C TYR A 60 9.35 12.65 -11.25
N ASN A 61 10.12 11.57 -11.17
CA ASN A 61 11.27 11.33 -12.06
C ASN A 61 11.23 9.95 -12.72
N GLU A 62 10.17 9.18 -12.51
CA GLU A 62 10.05 7.81 -13.00
C GLU A 62 9.80 7.76 -14.51
N ASP A 63 10.26 6.71 -15.17
CA ASP A 63 10.14 6.53 -16.63
C ASP A 63 8.74 6.06 -17.08
N LEU A 64 7.92 5.53 -16.17
CA LEU A 64 6.61 4.92 -16.43
C LEU A 64 6.64 3.78 -17.47
N GLN A 65 7.76 3.10 -17.69
CA GLN A 65 7.88 1.97 -18.63
C GLN A 65 6.88 0.86 -18.30
N TRP A 66 6.61 0.64 -17.02
CA TRP A 66 5.64 -0.34 -16.54
C TRP A 66 4.23 -0.15 -17.11
N THR A 67 3.87 1.06 -17.57
CA THR A 67 2.56 1.33 -18.19
C THR A 67 2.40 0.61 -19.54
N THR A 68 3.47 0.07 -20.11
CA THR A 68 3.45 -0.73 -21.35
C THR A 68 3.36 -2.23 -21.12
N GLU A 69 3.42 -2.67 -19.86
CA GLU A 69 3.36 -4.08 -19.47
C GLU A 69 1.93 -4.52 -19.13
N TYR A 70 1.62 -5.80 -19.32
CA TYR A 70 0.33 -6.36 -18.90
C TYR A 70 0.24 -6.48 -17.36
N PRO A 71 -0.88 -6.12 -16.70
CA PRO A 71 -2.15 -5.66 -17.28
C PRO A 71 -2.26 -4.13 -17.49
N PHE A 72 -1.23 -3.37 -17.10
CA PHE A 72 -1.21 -1.91 -17.15
C PHE A 72 -1.39 -1.34 -18.57
N ASN A 73 -0.94 -2.04 -19.60
CA ASN A 73 -1.06 -1.60 -20.98
C ASN A 73 -2.49 -1.58 -21.54
N GLN A 74 -3.46 -2.09 -20.78
CA GLN A 74 -4.88 -2.10 -21.15
C GLN A 74 -5.61 -0.81 -20.73
N HIS A 75 -4.92 0.12 -20.07
CA HIS A 75 -5.53 1.31 -19.50
C HIS A 75 -4.91 2.60 -20.04
N LYS A 76 -5.65 3.69 -19.89
CA LYS A 76 -5.18 5.04 -20.19
C LYS A 76 -5.06 5.84 -18.89
N TYR A 77 -4.01 6.66 -18.81
CA TYR A 77 -3.58 7.28 -17.57
C TYR A 77 -3.66 8.80 -17.63
N ILE A 78 -4.06 9.42 -16.52
CA ILE A 78 -3.79 10.82 -16.24
C ILE A 78 -2.53 10.89 -15.40
N VAL A 79 -1.50 11.53 -15.93
CA VAL A 79 -0.23 11.72 -15.24
C VAL A 79 -0.17 13.14 -14.66
N TYR A 80 0.08 13.23 -13.37
CA TYR A 80 0.51 14.49 -12.76
C TYR A 80 2.02 14.46 -12.66
N ASN A 81 2.67 15.23 -13.52
CA ASN A 81 4.12 15.32 -13.61
C ASN A 81 4.64 16.40 -12.64
N LYS A 82 5.39 15.95 -11.65
CA LYS A 82 6.02 16.78 -10.61
C LYS A 82 7.48 17.08 -10.94
N GLY A 83 8.03 16.49 -12.01
CA GLY A 83 9.41 16.64 -12.45
C GLY A 83 9.75 17.97 -13.13
N GLY A 84 8.87 18.98 -13.01
CA GLY A 84 9.00 20.25 -13.72
C GLY A 84 8.85 20.06 -15.23
N SER A 85 9.80 20.58 -16.01
CA SER A 85 9.84 20.43 -17.46
C SER A 85 10.37 19.07 -17.93
N ASN A 86 10.69 18.14 -17.01
CA ASN A 86 11.11 16.80 -17.38
C ASN A 86 9.96 16.02 -18.01
N GLU A 87 9.98 15.91 -19.33
CA GLU A 87 9.02 15.16 -20.14
C GLU A 87 9.57 13.79 -20.59
N ASP A 88 10.72 13.39 -20.06
CA ASP A 88 11.44 12.14 -20.41
C ASP A 88 10.85 10.96 -19.64
N TYR A 89 9.68 10.51 -20.10
CA TYR A 89 9.04 9.28 -19.64
C TYR A 89 8.15 8.72 -20.76
N VAL A 90 7.78 7.46 -20.62
CA VAL A 90 6.93 6.74 -21.56
C VAL A 90 5.52 7.29 -21.53
N LYS A 91 5.02 7.70 -22.71
CA LYS A 91 3.71 8.34 -22.89
C LYS A 91 2.71 7.49 -23.67
N THR A 92 3.06 6.27 -24.08
CA THR A 92 2.24 5.40 -24.94
C THR A 92 0.79 5.23 -24.45
N ASN A 93 0.60 5.16 -23.13
CA ASN A 93 -0.71 5.00 -22.50
C ASN A 93 -1.18 6.23 -21.72
N VAL A 94 -0.52 7.38 -21.88
CA VAL A 94 -0.89 8.62 -21.20
C VAL A 94 -2.00 9.33 -21.99
N LEU A 95 -3.17 9.46 -21.37
CA LEU A 95 -4.31 10.21 -21.92
C LEU A 95 -4.08 11.72 -21.80
N ARG A 96 -3.62 12.14 -20.61
CA ARG A 96 -3.34 13.55 -20.28
C ARG A 96 -2.16 13.61 -19.33
N SER A 97 -1.39 14.69 -19.44
CA SER A 97 -0.34 15.01 -18.49
C SER A 97 -0.47 16.45 -17.99
N TYR A 98 -0.35 16.64 -16.69
CA TYR A 98 -0.43 17.94 -16.02
C TYR A 98 0.83 18.20 -15.24
N ASN A 99 1.52 19.31 -15.54
CA ASN A 99 2.66 19.75 -14.76
C ASN A 99 2.16 20.42 -13.47
N ILE A 100 2.55 19.87 -12.31
CA ILE A 100 2.22 20.42 -10.99
C ILE A 100 3.50 20.56 -10.14
N ARG A 101 3.43 21.32 -9.05
CA ARG A 101 4.57 21.47 -8.14
C ARG A 101 4.90 20.15 -7.44
N ASN A 102 6.20 19.92 -7.20
CA ASN A 102 6.64 18.79 -6.41
C ASN A 102 6.40 19.04 -4.92
N GLU A 103 5.19 18.75 -4.43
CA GLU A 103 4.80 18.97 -3.03
C GLU A 103 3.98 17.78 -2.50
N GLY A 104 4.10 17.42 -1.23
CA GLY A 104 3.28 16.42 -0.55
C GLY A 104 3.21 15.04 -1.21
N LYS A 105 4.34 14.56 -1.77
CA LYS A 105 4.50 13.23 -2.38
C LYS A 105 3.33 12.84 -3.32
N CYS A 106 2.87 11.59 -3.29
CA CYS A 106 1.72 11.14 -4.06
C CYS A 106 0.39 11.60 -3.46
N ASP A 107 0.35 11.81 -2.14
CA ASP A 107 -0.87 12.15 -1.41
C ASP A 107 -1.45 13.48 -1.89
N HIS A 108 -0.60 14.49 -2.09
CA HIS A 108 -1.00 15.78 -2.66
C HIS A 108 -1.59 15.61 -4.05
N THR A 109 -0.97 14.80 -4.91
CA THR A 109 -1.47 14.57 -6.27
C THR A 109 -2.88 13.99 -6.27
N TYR A 110 -3.16 13.05 -5.37
CA TYR A 110 -4.46 12.39 -5.30
C TYR A 110 -5.54 13.36 -4.85
N VAL A 111 -5.28 14.13 -3.78
CA VAL A 111 -6.22 15.15 -3.30
C VAL A 111 -6.36 16.29 -4.33
N TYR A 112 -5.27 16.69 -4.99
CA TYR A 112 -5.30 17.68 -6.06
C TYR A 112 -6.22 17.25 -7.21
N HIS A 113 -6.09 16.00 -7.65
CA HIS A 113 -6.97 15.45 -8.68
C HIS A 113 -8.44 15.54 -8.27
N ILE A 114 -8.76 15.09 -7.04
CA ILE A 114 -10.13 15.18 -6.50
C ILE A 114 -10.64 16.61 -6.49
N VAL A 115 -9.87 17.57 -5.98
CA VAL A 115 -10.29 18.99 -5.91
C VAL A 115 -10.56 19.57 -7.30
N HIS A 116 -9.68 19.32 -8.25
CA HIS A 116 -9.77 19.92 -9.59
C HIS A 116 -10.79 19.23 -10.50
N HIS A 117 -11.10 17.97 -10.24
CA HIS A 117 -12.05 17.17 -11.01
C HIS A 117 -13.31 16.79 -10.24
N TYR A 118 -13.55 17.39 -9.07
CA TYR A 118 -14.57 16.95 -8.11
C TYR A 118 -15.92 16.65 -8.75
N HIS A 119 -16.46 17.52 -9.63
CA HIS A 119 -17.77 17.29 -10.26
C HIS A 119 -17.76 16.34 -11.47
N ASN A 120 -16.58 15.90 -11.92
CA ASN A 120 -16.35 15.15 -13.15
C ASN A 120 -15.51 13.87 -12.92
N LEU A 121 -15.45 13.37 -11.69
CA LEU A 121 -14.73 12.12 -11.37
C LEU A 121 -15.37 10.91 -12.06
N ALA A 122 -14.54 9.98 -12.52
CA ALA A 122 -14.99 8.67 -12.98
C ALA A 122 -15.64 7.86 -11.84
N ASP A 123 -16.44 6.84 -12.16
CA ASP A 123 -17.12 6.01 -11.14
C ASP A 123 -16.11 5.35 -10.19
N ILE A 124 -14.96 4.92 -10.74
CA ILE A 124 -13.82 4.35 -10.00
C ILE A 124 -12.58 5.19 -10.31
N VAL A 125 -11.97 5.74 -9.27
CA VAL A 125 -10.69 6.47 -9.38
C VAL A 125 -9.59 5.61 -8.78
N VAL A 126 -8.56 5.32 -9.57
CA VAL A 126 -7.42 4.48 -9.19
C VAL A 126 -6.19 5.36 -9.04
N PHE A 127 -5.56 5.32 -7.87
CA PHE A 127 -4.39 6.13 -7.53
C PHE A 127 -3.13 5.26 -7.50
N LEU A 128 -2.09 5.68 -8.23
CA LEU A 128 -0.81 4.98 -8.33
C LEU A 128 0.38 5.96 -8.24
N PRO A 129 1.45 5.65 -7.49
CA PRO A 129 2.69 6.40 -7.58
C PRO A 129 3.44 6.02 -8.88
N GLY A 130 4.26 6.93 -9.42
CA GLY A 130 5.06 6.64 -10.61
C GLY A 130 6.05 5.48 -10.42
N CYS A 131 6.54 5.28 -9.18
CA CYS A 131 7.55 4.29 -8.80
C CYS A 131 6.99 2.93 -8.38
N ILE A 132 5.84 2.48 -8.90
CA ILE A 132 5.32 1.15 -8.52
C ILE A 132 6.27 0.00 -8.90
N ASN A 133 7.02 0.12 -10.01
CA ASN A 133 7.93 -0.91 -10.51
C ASN A 133 9.29 -0.95 -9.79
N GLU A 134 9.65 0.08 -9.02
CA GLU A 134 10.91 0.10 -8.26
C GLU A 134 10.86 -0.74 -6.98
N CYS A 135 9.66 -1.16 -6.56
CA CYS A 135 9.45 -2.00 -5.40
C CYS A 135 8.49 -3.14 -5.77
N TYR A 136 8.97 -4.37 -5.68
CA TYR A 136 8.21 -5.53 -6.12
C TYR A 136 6.83 -5.67 -5.47
N PHE A 137 6.73 -5.43 -4.16
CA PHE A 137 5.46 -5.47 -3.44
C PHE A 137 4.47 -4.39 -3.92
N LYS A 138 4.96 -3.19 -4.31
CA LYS A 138 4.12 -2.12 -4.87
C LYS A 138 3.54 -2.53 -6.21
N PHE A 139 4.40 -2.97 -7.13
CA PHE A 139 4.01 -3.45 -8.45
C PHE A 139 2.94 -4.53 -8.36
N SER A 140 3.12 -5.44 -7.41
CA SER A 140 2.22 -6.56 -7.18
C SER A 140 0.89 -6.14 -6.58
N LYS A 141 0.90 -5.26 -5.57
CA LYS A 141 -0.33 -4.67 -5.01
C LYS A 141 -1.12 -3.94 -6.11
N ALA A 142 -0.44 -3.18 -6.97
CA ALA A 142 -1.06 -2.51 -8.10
C ALA A 142 -1.66 -3.51 -9.10
N LYS A 143 -0.93 -4.57 -9.47
CA LYS A 143 -1.45 -5.62 -10.36
C LYS A 143 -2.71 -6.29 -9.80
N ILE A 144 -2.69 -6.67 -8.52
CA ILE A 144 -3.85 -7.26 -7.83
C ILE A 144 -5.03 -6.30 -7.85
N LEU A 145 -4.80 -5.02 -7.55
CA LEU A 145 -5.84 -3.99 -7.60
C LEU A 145 -6.47 -3.91 -8.99
N LEU A 146 -5.65 -3.87 -10.05
CA LEU A 146 -6.14 -3.82 -11.42
C LEU A 146 -6.91 -5.09 -11.80
N ASP A 147 -6.40 -6.28 -11.47
CA ASP A 147 -7.07 -7.54 -11.75
C ASP A 147 -8.45 -7.61 -11.07
N LEU A 148 -8.57 -7.11 -9.84
CA LEU A 148 -9.85 -7.03 -9.11
C LEU A 148 -10.81 -6.04 -9.78
N ILE A 149 -10.35 -4.85 -10.13
CA ILE A 149 -11.17 -3.84 -10.79
C ILE A 149 -11.64 -4.35 -12.16
N GLN A 150 -10.76 -4.96 -12.96
CA GLN A 150 -11.12 -5.52 -14.27
C GLN A 150 -12.13 -6.67 -14.14
N LYS A 151 -11.95 -7.54 -13.14
CA LYS A 151 -12.81 -8.71 -12.94
C LYS A 151 -14.20 -8.33 -12.42
N TYR A 152 -14.27 -7.39 -11.48
CA TYR A 152 -15.52 -7.09 -10.77
C TYR A 152 -16.15 -5.76 -11.18
N ASN A 153 -15.42 -4.90 -11.91
CA ASN A 153 -15.85 -3.55 -12.28
C ASN A 153 -16.27 -2.69 -11.07
N GLU A 154 -15.52 -2.80 -9.97
CA GLU A 154 -15.81 -2.18 -8.68
C GLU A 154 -14.54 -1.56 -8.10
N ALA A 155 -14.69 -0.59 -7.19
CA ALA A 155 -13.56 -0.01 -6.48
C ALA A 155 -13.14 -0.90 -5.29
N PHE A 156 -11.84 -1.04 -5.09
CA PHE A 156 -11.22 -1.81 -4.00
C PHE A 156 -10.22 -0.97 -3.22
N PHE A 157 -10.33 -1.05 -1.89
CA PHE A 157 -9.40 -0.49 -0.92
C PHE A 157 -8.61 -1.62 -0.28
N ILE A 158 -7.39 -1.86 -0.78
CA ILE A 158 -6.51 -2.94 -0.29
C ILE A 158 -5.85 -2.51 1.02
N VAL A 159 -6.14 -3.25 2.09
CA VAL A 159 -5.68 -2.99 3.45
C VAL A 159 -4.35 -3.70 3.72
N ASP A 160 -3.32 -2.93 4.05
CA ASP A 160 -2.01 -3.46 4.48
C ASP A 160 -1.95 -3.69 5.98
N TYR A 161 -2.75 -2.93 6.74
CA TYR A 161 -2.82 -3.04 8.19
C TYR A 161 -4.25 -2.88 8.70
N TYR A 162 -4.65 -3.78 9.59
CA TYR A 162 -5.98 -3.81 10.21
C TYR A 162 -5.86 -3.94 11.73
N THR A 163 -6.69 -3.19 12.43
CA THR A 163 -6.88 -3.33 13.87
C THR A 163 -8.33 -3.61 14.24
N LYS A 164 -8.53 -4.37 15.32
CA LYS A 164 -9.86 -4.61 15.90
C LYS A 164 -10.39 -3.42 16.71
N SER A 165 -9.49 -2.55 17.19
CA SER A 165 -9.84 -1.34 17.93
C SER A 165 -9.98 -0.17 16.94
N ASN A 166 -9.22 0.89 17.15
CA ASN A 166 -9.16 2.08 16.30
C ASN A 166 -7.70 2.36 15.90
N ILE A 167 -7.48 2.78 14.65
CA ILE A 167 -6.17 3.23 14.15
C ILE A 167 -5.65 4.43 14.94
N LEU A 168 -6.54 5.31 15.41
CA LEU A 168 -6.14 6.45 16.26
C LEU A 168 -5.37 5.98 17.49
N ASP A 169 -5.87 4.96 18.20
CA ASP A 169 -5.26 4.49 19.45
C ASP A 169 -3.87 3.89 19.20
N GLU A 170 -3.74 3.07 18.16
CA GLU A 170 -2.50 2.36 17.86
C GLU A 170 -1.41 3.27 17.30
N TYR A 171 -1.80 4.26 16.49
CA TYR A 171 -0.87 5.21 15.90
C TYR A 171 -0.83 6.55 16.66
N TYR A 172 -1.46 6.67 17.83
CA TYR A 172 -1.60 7.97 18.50
C TYR A 172 -0.27 8.72 18.63
N TYR A 173 0.78 8.01 19.08
CA TYR A 173 2.11 8.57 19.28
C TYR A 173 3.02 8.48 18.04
N PHE A 174 2.51 8.02 16.90
CA PHE A 174 3.28 7.90 15.67
C PHE A 174 3.81 9.27 15.22
N LYS A 175 5.09 9.30 14.90
CA LYS A 175 5.80 10.46 14.38
C LYS A 175 7.00 9.98 13.56
N VAL A 176 7.42 10.81 12.63
CA VAL A 176 8.62 10.58 11.81
C VAL A 176 9.55 11.76 12.07
N ASP A 177 10.76 11.50 12.52
CA ASP A 177 11.75 12.55 12.81
C ASP A 177 12.74 12.75 11.66
N ASP A 178 12.95 11.74 10.83
CA ASP A 178 13.72 11.78 9.58
C ASP A 178 13.15 10.78 8.57
N TYR A 179 13.25 11.08 7.28
CA TYR A 179 12.80 10.21 6.19
C TYR A 179 13.63 10.41 4.93
N LYS A 180 13.97 9.29 4.28
CA LYS A 180 14.55 9.26 2.93
C LYS A 180 13.67 8.44 2.01
N SER A 181 13.55 8.89 0.75
CA SER A 181 12.81 8.17 -0.29
C SER A 181 13.35 6.75 -0.47
N MET A 182 12.46 5.77 -0.66
CA MET A 182 12.87 4.41 -1.02
C MET A 182 13.11 4.25 -2.53
N SER A 183 12.62 5.19 -3.34
CA SER A 183 12.74 5.16 -4.79
C SER A 183 14.13 5.62 -5.22
N GLN A 184 14.84 4.78 -5.97
CA GLN A 184 16.20 5.05 -6.44
C GLN A 184 16.23 6.24 -7.41
N SER A 185 15.24 6.32 -8.32
CA SER A 185 15.13 7.40 -9.30
C SER A 185 14.89 8.77 -8.64
N ASN A 186 14.26 8.77 -7.46
CA ASN A 186 13.93 9.97 -6.71
C ASN A 186 14.99 10.34 -5.67
N LEU A 187 15.77 9.38 -5.16
CA LEU A 187 16.83 9.61 -4.18
C LEU A 187 17.86 10.62 -4.68
N ALA A 188 18.38 10.41 -5.89
CA ALA A 188 19.42 11.26 -6.47
C ALA A 188 19.00 12.74 -6.65
N LYS A 189 17.69 13.01 -6.83
CA LYS A 189 17.15 14.37 -6.98
C LYS A 189 16.77 15.02 -5.66
N ASN A 190 16.72 14.23 -4.59
CA ASN A 190 16.16 14.65 -3.31
C ASN A 190 17.18 14.60 -2.16
N GLU A 191 18.47 14.39 -2.44
CA GLU A 191 19.50 14.22 -1.40
C GLU A 191 19.59 15.43 -0.45
N ASP A 192 19.41 16.65 -0.98
CA ASP A 192 19.48 17.89 -0.21
C ASP A 192 18.13 18.38 0.32
N ILE A 193 17.04 17.62 0.10
CA ILE A 193 15.71 18.05 0.51
C ILE A 193 15.53 17.76 1.99
N GLN A 194 15.45 18.84 2.78
CA GLN A 194 15.15 18.76 4.20
C GLN A 194 13.77 18.14 4.45
N PHE A 195 13.73 17.16 5.35
CA PHE A 195 12.48 16.60 5.85
C PHE A 195 11.73 17.61 6.72
N ARG A 196 10.47 17.90 6.36
CA ARG A 196 9.60 18.81 7.12
C ARG A 196 8.74 18.04 8.12
N LYS A 197 8.92 18.32 9.40
CA LYS A 197 8.05 17.85 10.48
C LYS A 197 6.65 18.47 10.36
N SER A 198 5.62 17.72 10.71
CA SER A 198 4.24 18.22 10.73
C SER A 198 4.10 19.33 11.77
N LYS A 199 3.25 20.32 11.51
CA LYS A 199 2.93 21.37 12.50
C LYS A 199 2.17 20.80 13.70
N ILE A 200 1.39 19.75 13.48
CA ILE A 200 0.62 19.07 14.52
C ILE A 200 1.21 17.68 14.68
N ARG A 201 1.77 17.41 15.87
CA ARG A 201 2.43 16.15 16.22
C ARG A 201 1.98 15.73 17.62
N PRO A 202 1.86 14.42 17.91
CA PRO A 202 2.01 13.28 16.99
C PRO A 202 0.77 13.08 16.08
N TYR A 203 0.76 12.01 15.29
CA TYR A 203 -0.35 11.60 14.42
C TYR A 203 -1.71 11.70 15.10
N GLY A 204 -1.86 11.19 16.33
CA GLY A 204 -3.15 11.15 17.00
C GLY A 204 -3.76 12.52 17.23
N LYS A 205 -2.94 13.54 17.54
CA LYS A 205 -3.43 14.93 17.65
C LYS A 205 -3.85 15.50 16.30
N TRP A 206 -3.12 15.17 15.24
CA TRP A 206 -3.50 15.57 13.89
C TRP A 206 -4.79 14.88 13.47
N TYR A 207 -4.94 13.58 13.74
CA TYR A 207 -6.13 12.81 13.43
C TYR A 207 -7.37 13.37 14.13
N GLN A 208 -7.31 13.58 15.45
CA GLN A 208 -8.42 14.16 16.23
C GLN A 208 -8.84 15.57 15.79
N MET A 209 -7.93 16.33 15.16
CA MET A 209 -8.27 17.66 14.63
C MET A 209 -9.04 17.57 13.31
N ASN A 210 -8.88 16.47 12.56
CA ASN A 210 -9.43 16.34 11.21
C ASN A 210 -10.60 15.33 11.13
N PHE A 211 -10.71 14.41 12.09
CA PHE A 211 -11.68 13.32 12.09
C PHE A 211 -12.28 13.10 13.49
N ASP A 212 -13.55 12.75 13.53
CA ASP A 212 -14.33 12.47 14.74
C ASP A 212 -14.94 11.06 14.76
N TYR A 213 -14.41 10.16 13.94
CA TYR A 213 -14.83 8.77 13.81
C TYR A 213 -13.66 7.80 13.88
N ASP A 214 -13.98 6.54 14.21
CA ASP A 214 -13.01 5.47 14.30
C ASP A 214 -12.84 4.78 12.95
N ILE A 215 -11.59 4.48 12.60
CA ILE A 215 -11.27 3.67 11.42
C ILE A 215 -10.45 2.45 11.84
N GLN A 216 -10.43 1.43 10.98
CA GLN A 216 -9.80 0.14 11.30
C GLN A 216 -8.75 -0.28 10.28
N HIS A 217 -8.66 0.42 9.15
CA HIS A 217 -7.92 -0.01 7.97
C HIS A 217 -6.93 1.06 7.53
N VAL A 218 -5.73 0.59 7.18
CA VAL A 218 -4.67 1.42 6.61
C VAL A 218 -4.25 0.82 5.27
N SER A 219 -4.20 1.68 4.24
CA SER A 219 -3.65 1.37 2.92
C SER A 219 -2.40 2.21 2.70
N LEU A 220 -1.25 1.55 2.61
CA LEU A 220 0.06 2.15 2.43
C LEU A 220 0.44 2.23 0.95
N PHE A 221 1.55 2.94 0.71
CA PHE A 221 2.25 3.04 -0.58
C PHE A 221 1.52 3.84 -1.66
N GLY A 222 0.41 4.48 -1.31
CA GLY A 222 -0.38 5.28 -2.24
C GLY A 222 -0.99 4.47 -3.38
N ILE A 223 -1.29 3.18 -3.16
CA ILE A 223 -1.91 2.29 -4.16
C ILE A 223 -3.30 1.92 -3.65
N MET A 224 -4.33 2.50 -4.24
CA MET A 224 -5.72 2.28 -3.85
C MET A 224 -6.66 2.69 -4.97
N SER A 225 -7.91 2.21 -4.91
CA SER A 225 -9.00 2.77 -5.70
C SER A 225 -10.17 3.11 -4.80
N VAL A 226 -10.93 4.12 -5.19
CA VAL A 226 -12.08 4.62 -4.43
C VAL A 226 -13.23 4.88 -5.39
N ASN A 227 -14.44 4.51 -4.98
CA ASN A 227 -15.65 4.84 -5.71
C ASN A 227 -15.95 6.33 -5.51
N LYS A 228 -16.30 7.06 -6.58
CA LYS A 228 -16.62 8.49 -6.47
C LYS A 228 -17.72 8.81 -5.46
N LYS A 229 -18.66 7.88 -5.24
CA LYS A 229 -19.73 8.07 -4.26
C LYS A 229 -19.18 8.18 -2.84
N ASP A 230 -18.10 7.47 -2.52
CA ASP A 230 -17.45 7.57 -1.22
C ASP A 230 -16.61 8.85 -1.11
N ILE A 231 -16.03 9.33 -2.24
CA ILE A 231 -15.40 10.66 -2.31
C ILE A 231 -16.46 11.77 -2.07
N TYR A 232 -17.69 11.59 -2.54
CA TYR A 232 -18.77 12.57 -2.35
C TYR A 232 -19.40 12.54 -0.94
N ASN A 233 -18.93 11.70 -0.03
CA ASN A 233 -19.32 11.80 1.38
C ASN A 233 -18.87 13.12 2.01
N HIS A 234 -17.84 13.75 1.45
CA HIS A 234 -17.33 15.05 1.87
C HIS A 234 -17.36 16.04 0.71
N ASP A 235 -17.59 17.32 1.01
CA ASP A 235 -17.61 18.36 -0.01
C ASP A 235 -16.21 18.63 -0.61
N LYS A 236 -16.17 19.41 -1.69
CA LYS A 236 -14.91 19.81 -2.34
C LYS A 236 -13.99 20.61 -1.39
N GLN A 237 -14.53 21.38 -0.46
CA GLN A 237 -13.76 22.25 0.42
C GLN A 237 -12.97 21.44 1.46
N TYR A 238 -13.54 20.33 1.94
CA TYR A 238 -12.85 19.35 2.76
C TYR A 238 -11.55 18.85 2.11
N TYR A 239 -11.63 18.40 0.85
CA TYR A 239 -10.44 17.97 0.10
C TYR A 239 -9.49 19.13 -0.18
N TYR A 240 -10.00 20.32 -0.45
CA TYR A 240 -9.17 21.51 -0.67
C TYR A 240 -8.31 21.83 0.55
N GLN A 241 -8.86 21.74 1.77
CA GLN A 241 -8.10 21.97 3.00
C GLN A 241 -6.94 20.96 3.15
N PHE A 242 -7.20 19.68 2.87
CA PHE A 242 -6.15 18.66 2.88
C PHE A 242 -5.08 18.90 1.83
N MET A 243 -5.46 19.23 0.60
CA MET A 243 -4.51 19.59 -0.46
C MET A 243 -3.61 20.73 -0.01
N LYS A 244 -4.20 21.81 0.56
CA LYS A 244 -3.46 22.95 1.10
C LYS A 244 -2.52 22.59 2.25
N SER A 245 -2.90 21.66 3.11
CA SER A 245 -2.05 21.24 4.23
C SER A 245 -0.76 20.54 3.76
N LEU A 246 -0.80 19.88 2.60
CA LEU A 246 0.33 19.15 1.99
C LEU A 246 1.25 20.06 1.15
N GLU A 247 0.86 21.31 0.88
CA GLU A 247 1.69 22.23 0.10
C GLU A 247 2.97 22.66 0.83
N GLY A 248 3.99 23.02 0.05
CA GLY A 248 5.23 23.65 0.54
C GLY A 248 6.32 22.73 1.10
N ALA A 249 6.22 21.41 0.96
CA ALA A 249 7.37 20.51 1.15
C ALA A 249 7.28 19.28 0.25
N ILE A 250 8.43 18.81 -0.23
CA ILE A 250 8.55 17.58 -1.03
C ILE A 250 8.46 16.34 -0.13
N ASN A 251 9.25 16.36 0.95
CA ASN A 251 9.26 15.32 1.98
C ASN A 251 8.72 15.90 3.29
N ASP A 252 7.56 15.41 3.71
CA ASP A 252 7.01 15.78 5.01
C ASP A 252 6.45 14.60 5.79
N GLU A 253 6.39 14.80 7.11
CA GLU A 253 5.76 13.88 8.04
C GLU A 253 4.25 13.73 7.80
N LEU A 254 3.62 14.79 7.29
CA LEU A 254 2.19 14.84 7.06
C LEU A 254 1.75 13.81 6.00
N SER A 255 2.54 13.62 4.94
CA SER A 255 2.33 12.54 3.95
C SER A 255 2.22 11.17 4.62
N HIS A 256 3.01 10.90 5.68
CA HIS A 256 2.93 9.65 6.43
C HIS A 256 1.71 9.53 7.35
N TYR A 257 1.06 10.65 7.68
CA TYR A 257 -0.22 10.66 8.38
C TYR A 257 -1.36 10.39 7.38
N PHE A 258 -1.29 10.93 6.16
CA PHE A 258 -2.22 10.62 5.07
C PHE A 258 -2.22 9.14 4.72
N GLU A 259 -1.04 8.51 4.57
CA GLU A 259 -0.93 7.06 4.34
C GLU A 259 -1.68 6.21 5.38
N LYS A 260 -1.80 6.69 6.63
CA LYS A 260 -2.52 6.00 7.71
C LYS A 260 -3.99 6.37 7.81
N SER A 261 -4.44 7.35 7.02
CA SER A 261 -5.76 7.97 7.17
C SER A 261 -6.57 7.93 5.89
N TRP A 262 -6.12 7.19 4.87
CA TRP A 262 -6.87 7.10 3.61
C TRP A 262 -8.29 6.57 3.80
N GLU A 263 -8.53 5.61 4.70
CA GLU A 263 -9.90 5.21 5.04
C GLU A 263 -10.67 6.39 5.65
N ALA A 264 -10.06 7.12 6.60
CA ALA A 264 -10.71 8.25 7.24
C ALA A 264 -11.05 9.37 6.24
N ILE A 265 -10.17 9.65 5.29
CA ILE A 265 -10.35 10.69 4.27
C ILE A 265 -11.56 10.42 3.35
N PHE A 266 -11.92 9.15 3.16
CA PHE A 266 -13.05 8.73 2.31
C PHE A 266 -14.20 8.12 3.11
N TYR A 267 -14.17 8.26 4.45
CA TYR A 267 -15.11 7.59 5.32
C TYR A 267 -16.53 8.16 5.17
N PRO A 268 -17.58 7.31 5.22
CA PRO A 268 -17.54 5.85 5.22
C PRO A 268 -17.36 5.24 3.83
N LEU A 269 -16.56 4.17 3.73
CA LEU A 269 -16.37 3.40 2.48
C LEU A 269 -17.57 2.47 2.21
N LYS A 270 -18.68 3.01 1.71
CA LYS A 270 -19.92 2.25 1.44
C LYS A 270 -19.97 1.64 0.05
N ASN A 271 -19.23 2.21 -0.91
CA ASN A 271 -19.25 1.83 -2.31
C ASN A 271 -17.88 1.29 -2.79
N THR A 272 -16.89 1.28 -1.89
CA THR A 272 -15.54 0.77 -2.12
C THR A 272 -15.33 -0.46 -1.27
N TYR A 273 -14.99 -1.59 -1.89
CA TYR A 273 -14.78 -2.84 -1.17
C TYR A 273 -13.46 -2.81 -0.40
N VAL A 274 -13.54 -3.00 0.91
CA VAL A 274 -12.37 -3.15 1.76
C VAL A 274 -11.85 -4.58 1.65
N LEU A 275 -10.63 -4.72 1.13
CA LEU A 275 -9.98 -6.02 0.94
C LEU A 275 -8.80 -6.16 1.90
N TYR A 276 -8.89 -7.12 2.81
CA TYR A 276 -7.78 -7.48 3.67
C TYR A 276 -6.69 -8.18 2.85
N TYR A 277 -5.53 -7.54 2.73
CA TYR A 277 -4.32 -8.19 2.24
C TYR A 277 -3.74 -9.07 3.36
N THR A 278 -4.53 -10.01 3.88
CA THR A 278 -4.03 -11.02 4.80
C THR A 278 -3.63 -12.23 3.98
N ASN A 279 -2.39 -12.29 3.53
CA ASN A 279 -1.85 -13.59 3.20
C ASN A 279 -1.73 -14.35 4.53
N THR A 280 -2.62 -15.32 4.76
CA THR A 280 -2.73 -16.00 6.06
C THR A 280 -1.39 -16.62 6.45
N ILE A 281 -0.62 -17.11 5.47
CA ILE A 281 0.73 -17.64 5.62
C ILE A 281 1.71 -16.55 6.05
N THR A 282 1.67 -15.39 5.41
CA THR A 282 2.48 -14.23 5.75
C THR A 282 2.24 -13.74 7.17
N ASN A 283 1.00 -13.67 7.60
CA ASN A 283 0.67 -13.28 8.98
C ASN A 283 1.19 -14.32 9.98
N ILE A 284 1.13 -15.60 9.64
CA ILE A 284 1.68 -16.69 10.48
C ILE A 284 3.22 -16.59 10.52
N ILE A 285 3.89 -16.49 9.38
CA ILE A 285 5.35 -16.36 9.30
C ILE A 285 5.83 -15.09 10.00
N SER A 286 5.15 -13.96 9.79
CA SER A 286 5.49 -12.69 10.45
C SER A 286 5.36 -12.82 11.96
N LYS A 287 4.29 -13.43 12.48
CA LYS A 287 4.14 -13.68 13.92
C LYS A 287 5.23 -14.60 14.46
N ILE A 288 5.59 -15.65 13.72
CA ILE A 288 6.68 -16.57 14.10
C ILE A 288 8.02 -15.83 14.13
N VAL A 289 8.34 -15.04 13.11
CA VAL A 289 9.60 -14.29 13.01
C VAL A 289 9.65 -13.16 14.04
N VAL A 290 8.57 -12.42 14.25
CA VAL A 290 8.49 -11.35 15.27
C VAL A 290 8.60 -11.95 16.67
N ASN A 291 7.93 -13.07 16.97
CA ASN A 291 8.09 -13.77 18.24
C ASN A 291 9.53 -14.29 18.43
N TYR A 292 10.14 -14.83 17.37
CA TYR A 292 11.54 -15.24 17.39
C TYR A 292 12.45 -14.04 17.67
N ILE A 293 12.31 -12.92 16.95
CA ILE A 293 13.10 -11.71 17.17
C ILE A 293 12.90 -11.18 18.59
N HIS A 294 11.66 -11.17 19.11
CA HIS A 294 11.38 -10.76 20.48
C HIS A 294 12.08 -11.65 21.52
N LEU A 295 12.11 -12.96 21.32
CA LEU A 295 12.85 -13.90 22.18
C LEU A 295 14.37 -13.65 22.18
N TYR A 296 14.91 -12.99 21.16
CA TYR A 296 16.34 -12.67 21.04
C TYR A 296 16.62 -11.16 21.10
N LYS A 297 15.63 -10.32 21.39
CA LYS A 297 15.75 -8.85 21.38
C LYS A 297 16.72 -8.33 22.44
N ASP A 298 16.80 -8.99 23.59
CA ASP A 298 17.76 -8.63 24.64
C ASP A 298 19.20 -9.02 24.27
N LYS A 299 19.37 -9.88 23.25
CA LYS A 299 20.67 -10.35 22.78
C LYS A 299 21.22 -9.53 21.60
N TYR A 300 20.35 -8.83 20.88
CA TYR A 300 20.71 -7.99 19.74
C TYR A 300 19.89 -6.70 19.81
N ALA A 301 20.53 -5.56 20.09
CA ALA A 301 19.89 -4.26 20.19
C ALA A 301 19.32 -3.80 18.82
N MET A 302 18.17 -4.34 18.44
CA MET A 302 17.43 -3.96 17.23
C MET A 302 16.24 -3.08 17.61
N ASP A 303 16.32 -1.80 17.24
CA ASP A 303 15.19 -0.87 17.26
C ASP A 303 14.33 -1.09 16.01
N LEU A 304 13.19 -1.77 16.19
CA LEU A 304 12.21 -2.05 15.13
C LEU A 304 11.19 -0.92 14.94
N SER A 305 11.21 0.11 15.79
CA SER A 305 10.23 1.21 15.73
C SER A 305 10.57 2.27 14.67
N SER A 306 11.82 2.27 14.19
CA SER A 306 12.38 3.31 13.33
C SER A 306 13.03 2.80 12.04
N SER A 307 13.18 1.48 11.86
CA SER A 307 13.95 0.91 10.75
C SER A 307 13.10 0.72 9.48
N PRO A 308 13.42 1.42 8.37
CA PRO A 308 12.81 1.20 7.07
C PRO A 308 13.28 -0.09 6.38
N THR A 309 14.11 -0.92 7.02
CA THR A 309 14.79 -2.07 6.36
C THR A 309 14.28 -3.43 6.82
N THR A 310 13.85 -3.57 8.08
CA THR A 310 13.32 -4.85 8.59
C THR A 310 11.93 -5.17 8.05
N GLY A 311 11.06 -4.16 7.91
CA GLY A 311 9.75 -4.28 7.27
C GLY A 311 9.83 -4.76 5.82
N PRO A 312 10.58 -4.09 4.93
CA PRO A 312 10.72 -4.50 3.53
C PRO A 312 11.42 -5.84 3.34
N MET A 313 12.40 -6.20 4.18
CA MET A 313 13.08 -7.48 4.08
C MET A 313 12.17 -8.65 4.46
N LEU A 314 11.40 -8.49 5.54
CA LEU A 314 10.37 -9.44 5.92
C LEU A 314 9.32 -9.52 4.80
N TRP A 315 8.86 -8.38 4.28
CA TRP A 315 7.91 -8.30 3.15
C TRP A 315 8.41 -8.99 1.88
N ASN A 316 9.69 -8.85 1.53
CA ASN A 316 10.29 -9.51 0.37
C ASN A 316 10.37 -11.04 0.56
N MET A 317 10.72 -11.52 1.76
CA MET A 317 10.69 -12.97 2.08
C MET A 317 9.26 -13.53 2.06
N ILE A 318 8.35 -12.82 2.71
CA ILE A 318 6.91 -13.07 2.74
C ILE A 318 6.36 -13.21 1.31
N TYR A 319 6.76 -12.30 0.44
CA TYR A 319 6.24 -12.23 -0.91
C TYR A 319 6.87 -13.29 -1.83
N PHE A 320 8.17 -13.58 -1.69
CA PHE A 320 8.85 -14.66 -2.42
C PHE A 320 8.21 -16.04 -2.18
N ILE A 321 7.73 -16.28 -0.95
CA ILE A 321 6.99 -17.49 -0.59
C ILE A 321 5.62 -17.52 -1.27
N ASN A 322 4.96 -16.37 -1.38
CA ASN A 322 3.61 -16.28 -1.95
C ASN A 322 3.58 -16.46 -3.47
N ASN A 323 4.56 -15.94 -4.22
CA ASN A 323 4.51 -15.99 -5.69
C ASN A 323 4.91 -17.32 -6.34
N ASN A 324 5.46 -18.26 -5.57
CA ASN A 324 5.65 -19.63 -6.05
C ASN A 324 4.40 -20.51 -5.83
N THR A 325 3.34 -19.95 -5.25
CA THR A 325 2.05 -20.60 -5.08
C THR A 325 1.00 -19.73 -5.78
N TYR A 326 0.40 -20.22 -6.87
CA TYR A 326 -0.78 -19.59 -7.47
C TYR A 326 -1.93 -19.59 -6.45
N LEU A 327 -1.95 -18.59 -5.57
CA LEU A 327 -2.89 -18.49 -4.47
C LEU A 327 -4.15 -17.79 -4.96
N ASN A 328 -5.26 -18.52 -4.95
CA ASN A 328 -6.60 -17.94 -4.99
C ASN A 328 -6.75 -17.01 -3.78
N TYR A 329 -6.93 -15.71 -4.03
CA TYR A 329 -7.19 -14.74 -2.97
C TYR A 329 -8.48 -15.13 -2.24
N ASN A 330 -8.39 -15.41 -0.93
CA ASN A 330 -9.57 -15.49 -0.07
C ASN A 330 -10.08 -14.07 0.17
N ILE A 331 -10.84 -13.56 -0.80
CA ILE A 331 -11.45 -12.23 -0.75
C ILE A 331 -12.62 -12.32 0.23
N ARG A 332 -12.40 -11.93 1.49
CA ARG A 332 -13.49 -11.69 2.43
C ARG A 332 -13.94 -10.25 2.26
N LEU A 333 -14.94 -10.05 1.42
CA LEU A 333 -15.56 -8.74 1.24
C LEU A 333 -16.43 -8.45 2.46
N ILE A 334 -16.12 -7.36 3.14
CA ILE A 334 -16.97 -6.81 4.19
C ILE A 334 -17.49 -5.48 3.64
N ASN A 335 -18.80 -5.39 3.43
CA ASN A 335 -19.43 -4.07 3.30
C ASN A 335 -19.53 -3.50 4.71
N LEU A 336 -18.88 -2.36 4.94
CA LEU A 336 -18.92 -1.63 6.21
C LEU A 336 -20.21 -0.84 6.38
#